data_AF-A0A4V6PYJ7-F1
#
_entry.id   AF-A0A4V6PYJ7-F1
#
_cell.length_a   1.000
_cell.length_b   1.000
_cell.length_c   1.000
_cell.angle_alpha   90.00
_cell.angle_beta   90.00
_cell.angle_gamma   90.00
#
_symmetry.space_group_name_H-M   'P 1'
#
loop_
_entity.id
_entity.type
_entity.pdbx_description
1 polymer ?
#
loop_
_entity_poly.entity_id
_entity_poly.type
_entity_poly.pdbx_seq_one_letter_code
_entity_poly.pdbx_strand_id
1 'polypeptide(L)'
;MSTARHIVAEQVVPASVVSVPAPSVGHGPSPMSTVEASLPVCDWWLHHWMDATHPMIRLQQAWMASLVEAFQLEAEFLSVCTMAGSRVVSCLADQRALQNPPVLGSCCQDAAKEVADAHAARVGRVARLPKEFRQRLWEEIC
;
A
#
# COMPACT_ATOMS: atom_id res chain seq x y z
N MET A 1 -48.16 8.83 -5.88
CA MET A 1 -48.26 8.00 -4.65
C MET A 1 -46.86 7.69 -4.16
N SER A 2 -46.64 7.85 -2.85
CA SER A 2 -45.53 7.32 -2.04
C SER A 2 -44.17 8.06 -2.11
N THR A 3 -44.01 9.18 -1.39
CA THR A 3 -43.43 9.38 -0.03
C THR A 3 -41.93 9.12 0.11
N ALA A 4 -41.18 10.22 0.06
CA ALA A 4 -39.83 10.35 0.60
C ALA A 4 -39.88 10.19 2.13
N ARG A 5 -39.10 9.26 2.67
CA ARG A 5 -38.95 9.07 4.11
C ARG A 5 -38.02 10.14 4.68
N HIS A 6 -38.58 11.11 5.38
CA HIS A 6 -37.86 11.93 6.35
C HIS A 6 -37.44 11.04 7.52
N ILE A 7 -36.14 10.87 7.73
CA ILE A 7 -35.60 10.36 8.99
C ILE A 7 -35.36 11.59 9.86
N VAL A 8 -36.22 11.77 10.86
CA VAL A 8 -36.02 12.71 11.96
C VAL A 8 -34.94 12.11 12.85
N ALA A 9 -33.75 12.70 12.83
CA ALA A 9 -32.75 12.43 13.86
C ALA A 9 -33.22 13.14 15.14
N GLU A 10 -33.69 12.33 16.09
CA GLU A 10 -34.08 12.74 17.43
C GLU A 10 -32.90 13.44 18.10
N GLN A 11 -33.07 14.74 18.35
CA GLN A 11 -32.09 15.57 19.03
C GLN A 11 -32.12 15.19 20.50
N VAL A 12 -31.21 14.31 20.92
CA VAL A 12 -30.97 14.03 22.34
C VAL A 12 -30.52 15.32 22.99
N VAL A 13 -31.43 15.94 23.74
CA VAL A 13 -31.16 17.05 24.65
C VAL A 13 -30.30 16.50 25.78
N PRO A 14 -29.04 16.93 25.98
CA PRO A 14 -28.38 16.66 27.23
C PRO A 14 -29.03 17.53 28.30
N ALA A 15 -29.39 16.86 29.40
CA ALA A 15 -30.11 17.40 30.55
C ALA A 15 -29.56 18.76 31.01
N SER A 16 -30.48 19.65 31.40
CA SER A 16 -30.24 20.93 32.06
C SER A 16 -29.05 20.88 33.00
N VAL A 17 -27.97 21.58 32.63
CA VAL A 17 -26.92 21.94 33.56
C VAL A 17 -27.53 22.94 34.54
N VAL A 18 -27.67 22.50 35.79
CA VAL A 18 -28.10 23.32 36.93
C VAL A 18 -27.30 24.62 36.92
N SER A 19 -27.99 25.74 36.73
CA SER A 19 -27.42 27.07 36.90
C SER A 19 -27.21 27.33 38.38
N VAL A 20 -25.96 27.22 38.84
CA VAL A 20 -25.56 27.71 40.18
C VAL A 20 -25.35 29.22 40.06
N PRO A 21 -25.97 30.05 40.91
CA PRO A 21 -25.80 31.50 40.83
C PRO A 21 -24.40 31.88 41.32
N ALA A 22 -23.67 32.62 40.50
CA ALA A 22 -22.36 33.17 40.82
C ALA A 22 -22.47 34.30 41.85
N PRO A 23 -21.58 34.39 42.86
CA PRO A 23 -21.39 35.63 43.59
C PRO A 23 -20.51 36.57 42.76
N SER A 24 -21.07 37.73 42.38
CA SER A 24 -20.34 38.83 41.75
C SER A 24 -19.29 39.40 42.68
N VAL A 25 -18.00 39.28 42.33
CA VAL A 25 -16.94 40.22 42.77
C VAL A 25 -15.85 40.32 41.71
N GLY A 26 -15.56 41.55 41.25
CA GLY A 26 -14.25 41.95 40.73
C GLY A 26 -14.11 42.01 39.20
N HIS A 27 -14.07 43.22 38.64
CA HIS A 27 -13.47 43.48 37.32
C HIS A 27 -11.96 43.26 37.39
N GLY A 28 -11.52 42.03 37.12
CA GLY A 28 -10.16 41.70 36.70
C GLY A 28 -10.26 40.94 35.37
N PRO A 29 -9.24 41.00 34.49
CA PRO A 29 -9.30 40.31 33.21
C PRO A 29 -9.57 38.83 33.48
N SER A 30 -10.68 38.30 32.94
CA SER A 30 -11.03 36.89 33.08
C SER A 30 -9.81 36.05 32.73
N PRO A 31 -9.40 35.10 33.60
CA PRO A 31 -8.33 34.18 33.23
C PRO A 31 -8.82 33.45 31.98
N MET A 32 -8.08 33.60 30.88
CA MET A 32 -8.35 32.89 29.63
C MET A 32 -8.59 31.42 29.97
N SER A 33 -9.70 30.87 29.47
CA SER A 33 -9.97 29.45 29.63
C SER A 33 -8.75 28.67 29.16
N THR A 34 -8.37 27.59 29.87
CA THR A 34 -7.27 26.71 29.45
C THR A 34 -7.42 26.24 28.01
N VAL A 35 -8.66 26.15 27.52
CA VAL A 35 -9.00 25.84 26.12
C VAL A 35 -8.65 26.98 25.17
N GLU A 36 -8.94 28.24 25.52
CA GLU A 36 -8.57 29.40 24.69
C GLU A 36 -7.06 29.61 24.67
N ALA A 37 -6.38 29.37 25.80
CA ALA A 37 -4.93 29.47 25.90
C ALA A 37 -4.19 28.40 25.08
N SER A 38 -4.80 27.23 24.84
CA SER A 38 -4.18 26.13 24.09
C SER A 38 -4.44 26.17 22.57
N LEU A 39 -5.44 26.93 22.11
CA LEU A 39 -5.78 27.07 20.68
C LEU A 39 -4.56 27.35 19.77
N PRO A 40 -3.62 28.27 20.10
CA PRO A 40 -2.49 28.57 19.23
C PRO A 40 -1.50 27.40 19.11
N VAL A 41 -1.35 26.62 20.20
CA VAL A 41 -0.50 25.43 20.22
C VAL A 41 -1.15 24.32 19.41
N CYS A 42 -2.47 24.15 19.52
CA CYS A 42 -3.23 23.19 18.72
C CYS A 42 -3.19 23.54 17.23
N ASP A 43 -3.33 24.82 16.87
CA ASP A 43 -3.27 25.30 15.49
C ASP A 43 -1.87 25.11 14.89
N TRP A 44 -0.83 25.50 15.62
CA TRP A 44 0.56 25.25 15.23
C TRP A 44 0.85 23.75 15.04
N TRP A 45 0.39 22.91 15.96
CA TRP A 45 0.57 21.47 15.89
C TRP A 45 -0.12 20.87 14.67
N LEU A 46 -1.37 21.28 14.38
CA LEU A 46 -2.12 20.83 13.23
C LEU A 46 -1.44 21.25 11.92
N HIS A 47 -1.00 22.51 11.84
CA HIS A 47 -0.28 23.03 10.68
C HIS A 47 1.00 22.24 10.41
N HIS A 48 1.80 22.00 11.46
CA HIS A 48 3.02 21.21 11.37
C HIS A 48 2.75 19.75 10.95
N TRP A 49 1.66 19.16 11.45
CA TRP A 49 1.23 17.83 11.04
C TRP A 49 0.85 17.78 9.56
N MET A 50 0.11 18.78 9.07
CA MET A 50 -0.26 18.86 7.65
C MET A 50 0.98 19.03 6.77
N ASP A 51 1.94 19.85 7.17
CA ASP A 51 3.21 20.00 6.45
C ASP A 51 4.00 18.67 6.39
N ALA A 52 3.95 17.89 7.47
CA ALA A 52 4.56 16.56 7.55
C ALA A 52 3.84 15.48 6.73
N THR A 53 2.59 15.69 6.28
CA THR A 53 1.89 14.70 5.45
C THR A 53 2.47 14.60 4.04
N HIS A 54 3.03 15.69 3.52
CA HIS A 54 3.58 15.73 2.16
C HIS A 54 4.71 14.70 1.94
N PRO A 55 5.77 14.64 2.77
CA PRO A 55 6.81 13.62 2.62
C PRO A 55 6.29 12.19 2.88
N MET A 56 5.30 12.02 3.76
CA MET A 56 4.69 10.71 4.03
C MET A 56 3.96 10.16 2.80
N ILE A 57 3.20 11.00 2.09
CA ILE A 57 2.50 10.60 0.87
C ILE A 57 3.50 10.18 -0.22
N ARG A 58 4.59 10.94 -0.39
CA ARG A 58 5.65 10.62 -1.38
C ARG A 58 6.35 9.30 -1.06
N LEU A 59 6.65 9.07 0.22
CA LEU A 59 7.21 7.81 0.69
C LEU A 59 6.26 6.64 0.39
N GLN A 60 4.97 6.80 0.69
CA GLN A 60 3.98 5.77 0.42
C GLN A 60 3.85 5.47 -1.07
N GLN A 61 3.93 6.48 -1.92
CA GLN A 61 3.96 6.31 -3.38
C GLN A 61 5.21 5.55 -3.85
N ALA A 62 6.40 5.94 -3.38
CA ALA A 62 7.65 5.26 -3.73
C ALA A 62 7.66 3.78 -3.30
N TRP A 63 7.09 3.50 -2.12
CA TRP A 63 6.92 2.15 -1.62
C TRP A 63 5.97 1.32 -2.49
N MET A 64 4.79 1.87 -2.82
CA MET A 64 3.83 1.20 -3.70
C MET A 64 4.40 0.94 -5.10
N ALA A 65 5.12 1.90 -5.67
CA ALA A 65 5.80 1.72 -6.96
C ALA A 65 6.79 0.55 -6.92
N SER A 66 7.57 0.45 -5.84
CA SER A 66 8.54 -0.65 -5.66
C SER A 66 7.86 -2.01 -5.48
N LEU A 67 6.72 -2.07 -4.80
CA LEU A 67 5.92 -3.29 -4.70
C LEU A 67 5.37 -3.72 -6.05
N VAL A 68 4.84 -2.78 -6.84
CA VAL A 68 4.33 -3.07 -8.18
C VAL A 68 5.43 -3.61 -9.09
N GLU A 69 6.62 -3.01 -9.06
CA GLU A 69 7.79 -3.52 -9.81
C GLU A 69 8.16 -4.95 -9.40
N ALA A 70 8.15 -5.26 -8.10
CA ALA A 70 8.40 -6.61 -7.61
C ALA A 70 7.34 -7.61 -8.08
N PHE A 71 6.05 -7.24 -8.00
CA PHE A 71 4.95 -8.07 -8.48
C PHE A 71 5.00 -8.33 -9.98
N GLN A 72 5.35 -7.32 -10.78
CA GLN A 72 5.49 -7.47 -12.23
C GLN A 72 6.57 -8.50 -12.58
N LEU A 73 7.71 -8.45 -11.89
CA LEU A 73 8.80 -9.40 -12.09
C LEU A 73 8.38 -10.85 -11.73
N GLU A 74 7.59 -11.01 -10.67
CA GLU A 74 7.02 -12.31 -10.29
C GLU A 74 5.99 -12.80 -11.32
N ALA A 75 5.13 -11.91 -11.84
CA ALA A 75 4.16 -12.25 -12.86
C ALA A 75 4.82 -12.69 -14.19
N GLU A 76 5.88 -12.00 -14.61
CA GLU A 76 6.70 -12.38 -15.77
C GLU A 76 7.29 -13.78 -15.59
N PHE A 77 7.88 -14.07 -14.42
CA PHE A 77 8.41 -15.39 -14.13
C PHE A 77 7.33 -16.48 -14.13
N LEU A 78 6.17 -16.20 -13.54
CA LEU A 78 5.04 -17.13 -13.57
C LEU A 78 4.56 -17.42 -15.01
N SER A 79 4.55 -16.42 -15.88
CA SER A 79 4.25 -16.61 -17.31
C SER A 79 5.26 -17.55 -17.99
N VAL A 80 6.54 -17.44 -17.66
CA VAL A 80 7.56 -18.37 -18.18
C VAL A 80 7.30 -19.80 -17.67
N CYS A 81 7.01 -19.95 -16.39
CA CYS A 81 6.66 -21.26 -15.80
C CYS A 81 5.43 -21.89 -16.46
N THR A 82 4.37 -21.12 -16.72
CA THR A 82 3.16 -21.65 -17.37
C THR A 82 3.42 -22.03 -18.82
N MET A 83 4.17 -21.23 -19.58
CA MET A 83 4.56 -21.54 -20.95
C MET A 83 5.45 -22.79 -21.04
N ALA A 84 6.47 -22.88 -20.19
CA ALA A 84 7.36 -24.04 -20.12
C ALA A 84 6.59 -25.31 -19.70
N GLY A 85 5.69 -25.19 -18.71
CA GLY A 85 4.80 -26.27 -18.30
C GLY A 85 3.88 -26.75 -19.44
N SER A 86 3.29 -25.82 -20.19
CA SER A 86 2.48 -26.15 -21.38
C SER A 86 3.30 -26.91 -22.41
N ARG A 87 4.55 -26.52 -22.67
CA ARG A 87 5.44 -27.22 -23.61
C ARG A 87 5.72 -28.65 -23.18
N VAL A 88 6.02 -28.87 -21.90
CA VAL A 88 6.24 -30.22 -21.36
C VAL A 88 4.98 -31.07 -21.53
N VAL A 89 3.81 -30.53 -21.20
CA VAL A 89 2.52 -31.23 -21.40
C VAL A 89 2.30 -31.55 -22.88
N SER A 90 2.58 -30.62 -23.80
CA SER A 90 2.49 -30.86 -25.24
C SER A 90 3.44 -31.97 -25.71
N CYS A 91 4.67 -32.01 -25.21
CA CYS A 91 5.62 -33.08 -25.53
C CYS A 91 5.17 -34.44 -24.99
N LEU A 92 4.56 -34.47 -23.80
CA LEU A 92 4.00 -35.69 -23.22
C LEU A 92 2.73 -36.16 -23.96
N ALA A 93 1.99 -35.25 -24.58
CA ALA A 93 0.83 -35.56 -25.40
C ALA A 93 1.20 -36.05 -26.82
N ASP A 94 2.43 -35.79 -27.29
CA ASP A 94 2.91 -36.25 -28.59
C ASP A 94 3.40 -37.70 -28.53
N GLN A 95 2.62 -38.59 -29.16
CA GLN A 95 2.91 -40.01 -29.24
C GLN A 95 4.25 -40.32 -29.93
N ARG A 96 4.74 -39.44 -30.83
CA ARG A 96 6.05 -39.60 -31.48
C ARG A 96 7.21 -39.24 -30.54
N ALA A 97 7.02 -38.24 -29.69
CA ALA A 97 8.00 -37.87 -28.66
C ALA A 97 8.08 -38.96 -27.58
N LEU A 98 6.95 -39.55 -27.19
CA LEU A 98 6.91 -40.67 -26.24
C LEU A 98 7.65 -41.92 -26.73
N GLN A 99 7.62 -42.18 -28.04
CA GLN A 99 8.37 -43.30 -28.64
C GLN A 99 9.87 -42.99 -28.82
N ASN A 100 10.30 -41.75 -28.59
CA ASN A 100 11.68 -41.31 -28.72
C ASN A 100 12.19 -40.70 -27.39
N PRO A 101 12.70 -41.53 -26.46
CA PRO A 101 13.25 -41.08 -25.18
C PRO A 101 14.22 -39.88 -25.24
N PRO A 102 15.16 -39.79 -26.21
CA PRO A 102 16.05 -38.62 -26.28
C PRO A 102 15.31 -37.32 -26.63
N VAL A 103 14.25 -37.38 -27.45
CA VAL A 103 13.43 -36.21 -27.82
C VAL A 103 12.57 -35.75 -26.64
N LEU A 104 12.03 -36.70 -25.88
CA LEU A 104 11.29 -36.38 -24.66
C LEU A 104 12.21 -35.77 -23.59
N GLY A 105 13.40 -36.35 -23.42
CA GLY A 105 14.43 -35.85 -22.51
C GLY A 105 14.86 -34.42 -22.85
N SER A 106 15.12 -34.13 -24.12
CA SER A 106 15.48 -32.78 -24.56
C SER A 106 14.35 -31.78 -24.32
N CYS A 107 13.09 -32.13 -24.58
CA CYS A 107 11.97 -31.24 -24.32
C CYS A 107 11.84 -30.85 -22.82
N CYS A 108 11.96 -31.84 -21.92
CA CYS A 108 11.95 -31.57 -20.48
C CYS A 108 13.16 -30.76 -20.04
N GLN A 109 14.34 -31.06 -20.59
CA GLN A 109 15.57 -30.34 -20.27
C GLN A 109 15.51 -28.88 -20.72
N ASP A 110 14.99 -28.62 -21.92
CA ASP A 110 14.84 -27.28 -22.48
C ASP A 110 13.86 -26.44 -21.65
N ALA A 111 12.71 -27.00 -21.28
CA ALA A 111 11.74 -26.34 -20.41
C ALA A 111 12.32 -26.06 -19.01
N ALA A 112 13.05 -27.02 -18.43
CA ALA A 112 13.71 -26.84 -17.14
C ALA A 112 14.79 -25.76 -17.19
N LYS A 113 15.57 -25.71 -18.28
CA LYS A 113 16.59 -24.69 -18.51
C LYS A 113 15.96 -23.30 -18.66
N GLU A 114 14.89 -23.17 -19.44
CA GLU A 114 14.16 -21.92 -19.63
C GLU A 114 13.66 -21.34 -18.29
N VAL A 115 13.07 -22.19 -17.44
CA VAL A 115 12.64 -21.79 -16.08
C VAL A 115 13.82 -21.43 -15.19
N ALA A 116 14.91 -22.19 -15.23
CA ALA A 116 16.10 -21.92 -14.42
C ALA A 116 16.76 -20.58 -14.80
N ASP A 117 16.89 -20.30 -16.10
CA ASP A 117 17.45 -19.06 -16.61
C ASP A 117 16.57 -17.86 -16.22
N ALA A 118 15.23 -17.99 -16.36
CA ALA A 118 14.29 -16.97 -15.93
C ALA A 118 14.32 -16.74 -14.41
N HIS A 119 14.46 -17.81 -13.61
CA HIS A 119 14.59 -17.71 -12.16
C HIS A 119 15.88 -16.99 -11.75
N ALA A 120 17.01 -17.31 -12.38
CA ALA A 120 18.29 -16.65 -12.14
C ALA A 120 18.22 -15.15 -12.48
N ALA A 121 17.60 -14.81 -13.61
CA ALA A 121 17.37 -13.42 -14.01
C ALA A 121 16.48 -12.68 -12.99
N ARG A 122 15.38 -13.33 -12.55
CA ARG A 122 14.48 -12.80 -11.52
C ARG A 122 15.23 -12.51 -10.22
N VAL A 123 15.97 -13.47 -9.68
CA VAL A 123 16.71 -13.30 -8.42
C VAL A 123 17.72 -12.15 -8.54
N GLY A 124 18.42 -12.04 -9.69
CA GLY A 124 19.33 -10.94 -9.96
C GLY A 124 18.65 -9.56 -9.96
N ARG A 125 17.41 -9.49 -10.43
CA ARG A 125 16.59 -8.26 -10.42
C ARG A 125 16.05 -7.95 -9.03
N VAL A 126 15.46 -8.92 -8.33
CA VAL A 126 14.95 -8.76 -6.96
C VAL A 126 16.06 -8.29 -6.02
N ALA A 127 17.29 -8.77 -6.16
CA ALA A 127 18.42 -8.36 -5.33
C ALA A 127 18.79 -6.87 -5.48
N ARG A 128 18.39 -6.21 -6.58
CA ARG A 128 18.67 -4.78 -6.84
C ARG A 128 17.58 -3.85 -6.34
N LEU A 129 16.33 -4.32 -6.27
CA LEU A 129 15.18 -3.51 -5.84
C LEU A 129 15.39 -2.77 -4.51
N PRO A 130 15.93 -3.39 -3.44
CA PRO A 130 16.16 -2.68 -2.16
C PRO A 130 17.22 -1.59 -2.25
N LYS A 131 18.18 -1.70 -3.18
CA LYS A 131 19.19 -0.66 -3.40
C LYS A 131 18.56 0.51 -4.15
N GLU A 132 17.79 0.23 -5.21
CA GLU A 132 17.10 1.23 -6.02
C GLU A 132 16.00 1.96 -5.24
N PHE A 133 15.28 1.25 -4.37
CA PHE A 133 14.29 1.85 -3.48
C PHE A 133 14.95 2.84 -2.52
N ARG A 134 16.04 2.44 -1.84
CA ARG A 134 16.76 3.33 -0.91
C ARG A 134 17.35 4.54 -1.62
N GLN A 135 17.85 4.38 -2.84
CA GLN A 135 18.34 5.47 -3.67
C GLN A 135 17.22 6.49 -3.94
N ARG A 136 16.07 6.02 -4.45
CA ARG A 136 14.88 6.85 -4.69
C ARG A 136 14.38 7.53 -3.41
N LEU A 137 14.45 6.83 -2.28
CA LEU A 137 14.05 7.38 -0.97
C LEU A 137 14.94 8.56 -0.56
N TRP A 138 16.26 8.44 -0.76
CA TRP A 138 17.21 9.49 -0.41
C TRP A 138 17.09 10.71 -1.31
N GLU A 139 16.82 10.52 -2.60
CA GLU A 139 16.57 11.61 -3.56
C GLU A 139 15.33 12.42 -3.21
N GLU A 140 14.36 11.85 -2.48
CA GLU A 140 13.13 12.53 -2.10
C GLU A 140 13.14 13.16 -0.69
N ILE A 141 14.11 12.77 0.14
CA ILE A 141 14.30 13.30 1.50
C ILE A 141 15.32 14.45 1.52
N CYS A 142 16.33 14.42 0.64
CA CYS A 142 17.36 15.46 0.50
C CYS A 142 16.94 16.58 -0.45
#